data_AF-Q32IC4-F1
#
_entry.id   AF-Q32IC4-F1
#
_cell.length_a   1.000
_cell.length_b   1.000
_cell.length_c   1.000
_cell.angle_alpha   90.00
_cell.angle_beta   90.00
_cell.angle_gamma   90.00
#
_symmetry.space_group_name_H-M   'P 1'
#
loop_
_entity.id
_entity.type
_entity.pdbx_description
1 polymer ?
#
loop_
_entity_poly.entity_id
_entity_poly.type
_entity_poly.pdbx_seq_one_letter_code
_entity_poly.pdbx_strand_id
1 'polypeptide(L)'
;MDINELKECLHLEVIGKSRKFTWRKVIVRAMKHRRVRYLFWWRIAKYGHEKGGYWRKIAGKIERKILDSYDVKIPLVVDIGKGLDISYLTGVVIGHNVKIGENCSIKPGVTIGLRGHFDEMDIQIGNNVTIGCNASILGGKVYIGDNVTIGAHALVLHDIPENSIFINKIEYEIIPKKVIAEM
;
A
#
# COMPACT_ATOMS: atom_id res chain seq x y z
N MET A 1 -13.48 6.23 -9.43
CA MET A 1 -12.88 5.37 -10.47
C MET A 1 -13.86 4.98 -11.56
N ASP A 2 -13.61 5.50 -12.76
CA ASP A 2 -14.29 5.07 -13.98
C ASP A 2 -13.52 3.95 -14.71
N ILE A 3 -14.03 3.54 -15.88
CA ILE A 3 -13.42 2.47 -16.67
C ILE A 3 -12.08 2.85 -17.31
N ASN A 4 -11.83 4.13 -17.60
CA ASN A 4 -10.58 4.59 -18.19
C ASN A 4 -9.49 4.64 -17.11
N GLU A 5 -9.81 5.17 -15.94
CA GLU A 5 -8.94 5.16 -14.77
C GLU A 5 -8.55 3.73 -14.36
N LEU A 6 -9.52 2.79 -14.37
CA LEU A 6 -9.23 1.37 -14.18
C LEU A 6 -8.22 0.83 -15.22
N LYS A 7 -8.41 1.15 -16.50
CA LYS A 7 -7.49 0.72 -17.56
C LYS A 7 -6.10 1.29 -17.36
N GLU A 8 -5.98 2.56 -16.96
CA GLU A 8 -4.69 3.20 -16.66
C GLU A 8 -3.99 2.50 -15.49
N CYS A 9 -4.69 2.25 -14.38
CA CYS A 9 -4.14 1.49 -13.26
C CYS A 9 -3.61 0.13 -13.71
N LEU A 10 -4.44 -0.65 -14.42
CA LEU A 10 -4.06 -1.97 -14.92
C LEU A 10 -2.93 -1.89 -15.97
N HIS A 11 -2.85 -0.83 -16.75
CA HIS A 11 -1.75 -0.58 -17.68
C HIS A 11 -0.44 -0.45 -16.90
N LEU A 12 -0.39 0.47 -15.94
CA LEU A 12 0.82 0.77 -15.18
C LEU A 12 1.25 -0.40 -14.29
N GLU A 13 0.31 -0.98 -13.55
CA GLU A 13 0.57 -1.90 -12.44
C GLU A 13 0.69 -3.36 -12.88
N VAL A 14 -0.07 -3.75 -13.91
CA VAL A 14 -0.10 -5.14 -14.38
C VAL A 14 0.85 -5.33 -15.55
N ILE A 15 0.74 -4.57 -16.64
CA ILE A 15 1.50 -4.84 -17.88
C ILE A 15 2.76 -3.98 -18.05
N GLY A 16 2.79 -2.76 -17.53
CA GLY A 16 3.85 -1.76 -17.67
C GLY A 16 3.67 -0.80 -18.87
N LYS A 17 4.14 0.44 -18.71
CA LYS A 17 3.98 1.56 -19.67
C LYS A 17 4.42 1.23 -21.10
N SER A 18 5.49 0.47 -21.28
CA SER A 18 6.06 0.16 -22.60
C SER A 18 5.21 -0.78 -23.46
N ARG A 19 4.17 -1.43 -22.89
CA ARG A 19 3.36 -2.42 -23.61
C ARG A 19 2.00 -1.84 -23.97
N LYS A 20 1.52 -2.12 -25.20
CA LYS A 20 0.15 -1.77 -25.61
C LYS A 20 -0.88 -2.49 -24.73
N PHE A 21 -1.83 -1.72 -24.20
CA PHE A 21 -2.94 -2.24 -23.40
C PHE A 21 -3.87 -3.13 -24.23
N THR A 22 -4.14 -4.34 -23.74
CA THR A 22 -5.31 -5.15 -24.13
C THR A 22 -5.78 -5.96 -22.92
N TRP A 23 -7.09 -6.17 -22.79
CA TRP A 23 -7.65 -6.99 -21.71
C TRP A 23 -7.07 -8.40 -21.68
N ARG A 24 -6.88 -9.02 -22.86
CA ARG A 24 -6.24 -10.34 -22.96
C ARG A 24 -4.83 -10.34 -22.35
N LYS A 25 -4.00 -9.33 -22.63
CA LYS A 25 -2.63 -9.23 -22.07
C LYS A 25 -2.65 -9.00 -20.56
N VAL A 26 -3.53 -8.13 -20.08
CA VAL A 26 -3.70 -7.83 -18.65
C VAL A 26 -4.10 -9.11 -17.90
N ILE A 27 -5.16 -9.79 -18.34
CA ILE A 27 -5.68 -11.00 -17.70
C ILE A 27 -4.64 -12.11 -17.72
N VAL A 28 -4.03 -12.40 -18.88
CA VAL A 28 -3.00 -13.44 -18.99
C VAL A 28 -1.83 -13.18 -18.04
N ARG A 29 -1.38 -11.93 -17.93
CA ARG A 29 -0.27 -11.57 -17.05
C ARG A 29 -0.65 -11.65 -15.57
N ALA A 30 -1.82 -11.13 -15.21
CA ALA A 30 -2.38 -11.25 -13.85
C ALA A 30 -2.53 -12.72 -13.44
N MET A 31 -3.01 -13.60 -14.31
CA MET A 31 -3.13 -15.02 -13.99
C MET A 31 -1.77 -15.73 -13.88
N LYS A 32 -0.74 -15.29 -14.62
CA LYS A 32 0.61 -15.88 -14.55
C LYS A 32 1.44 -15.45 -13.34
N HIS A 33 1.33 -14.20 -12.88
CA HIS A 33 2.20 -13.69 -11.82
C HIS A 33 1.41 -13.33 -10.56
N ARG A 34 1.68 -14.03 -9.45
CA ARG A 34 0.99 -13.83 -8.16
C ARG A 34 0.99 -12.36 -7.71
N ARG A 35 2.12 -11.67 -7.84
CA ARG A 35 2.27 -10.25 -7.46
C ARG A 35 1.25 -9.33 -8.15
N VAL A 36 1.25 -9.33 -9.48
CA VAL A 36 0.35 -8.45 -10.25
C VAL A 36 -1.10 -8.95 -10.26
N ARG A 37 -1.34 -10.23 -9.91
CA ARG A 37 -2.69 -10.78 -9.72
C ARG A 37 -3.45 -10.09 -8.59
N TYR A 38 -2.76 -9.78 -7.49
CA TYR A 38 -3.34 -9.04 -6.38
C TYR A 38 -3.81 -7.66 -6.84
N LEU A 39 -2.92 -6.86 -7.43
CA LEU A 39 -3.24 -5.51 -7.92
C LEU A 39 -4.37 -5.54 -8.95
N PHE A 40 -4.34 -6.53 -9.86
CA PHE A 40 -5.43 -6.75 -10.80
C PHE A 40 -6.79 -6.92 -10.10
N TRP A 41 -6.90 -7.86 -9.15
CA TRP A 41 -8.17 -8.12 -8.47
C TRP A 41 -8.58 -6.98 -7.55
N TRP A 42 -7.64 -6.34 -6.86
CA TRP A 42 -7.92 -5.19 -6.01
C TRP A 42 -8.50 -4.02 -6.83
N ARG A 43 -7.91 -3.69 -7.99
CA ARG A 43 -8.44 -2.65 -8.89
C ARG A 43 -9.81 -3.01 -9.46
N ILE A 44 -10.04 -4.26 -9.85
CA ILE A 44 -11.37 -4.72 -10.31
C ILE A 44 -12.41 -4.60 -9.18
N ALA A 45 -12.03 -4.96 -7.96
CA ALA A 45 -12.90 -4.85 -6.80
C ALA A 45 -13.19 -3.39 -6.45
N LYS A 46 -12.18 -2.50 -6.45
CA LYS A 46 -12.34 -1.06 -6.22
C LYS A 46 -13.29 -0.43 -7.24
N TYR A 47 -13.14 -0.77 -8.52
CA TYR A 47 -14.07 -0.34 -9.58
C TYR A 47 -15.51 -0.78 -9.28
N GLY A 48 -15.71 -2.06 -8.94
CA GLY A 48 -17.03 -2.59 -8.62
C GLY A 48 -17.65 -1.98 -7.35
N HIS A 49 -16.82 -1.69 -6.35
CA HIS A 49 -17.23 -1.10 -5.09
C HIS A 49 -17.79 0.31 -5.28
N GLU A 50 -17.08 1.14 -6.06
CA GLU A 50 -17.46 2.52 -6.36
C GLU A 50 -18.62 2.61 -7.35
N LYS A 51 -18.70 1.69 -8.33
CA LYS A 51 -19.86 1.60 -9.23
C LYS A 51 -21.18 1.31 -8.48
N GLY A 52 -21.10 0.67 -7.32
CA GLY A 52 -22.27 0.44 -6.48
C GLY A 52 -23.21 -0.67 -6.98
N GLY A 53 -24.41 -0.73 -6.40
CA GLY A 53 -25.45 -1.70 -6.77
C GLY A 53 -24.98 -3.16 -6.71
N TYR A 54 -25.32 -3.94 -7.74
CA TYR A 54 -24.90 -5.35 -7.86
C TYR A 54 -23.38 -5.52 -7.92
N TRP A 55 -22.66 -4.58 -8.53
CA TRP A 55 -21.21 -4.60 -8.62
C TRP A 55 -20.52 -4.50 -7.26
N ARG A 56 -21.13 -3.79 -6.29
CA ARG A 56 -20.62 -3.72 -4.91
C ARG A 56 -20.64 -5.09 -4.22
N LYS A 57 -21.68 -5.91 -4.46
CA LYS A 57 -21.75 -7.27 -3.93
C LYS A 57 -20.66 -8.18 -4.53
N ILE A 58 -20.38 -8.04 -5.83
CA ILE A 58 -19.28 -8.75 -6.48
C ILE A 58 -17.94 -8.29 -5.91
N ALA A 59 -17.74 -6.98 -5.77
CA ALA A 59 -16.52 -6.41 -5.21
C ALA A 59 -16.21 -6.95 -3.81
N GLY A 60 -17.20 -7.00 -2.91
CA GLY A 60 -17.02 -7.58 -1.57
C GLY A 60 -16.65 -9.06 -1.57
N LYS A 61 -17.10 -9.85 -2.55
CA LYS A 61 -16.65 -11.25 -2.71
C LYS A 61 -15.21 -11.34 -3.20
N ILE A 62 -14.81 -10.47 -4.13
CA ILE A 62 -13.43 -10.40 -4.62
C ILE A 62 -12.50 -9.94 -3.50
N GLU A 63 -12.89 -8.90 -2.75
CA GLU A 63 -12.16 -8.38 -1.59
C GLU A 63 -11.88 -9.46 -0.55
N ARG A 64 -12.91 -10.20 -0.14
CA ARG A 64 -12.74 -11.32 0.80
C ARG A 64 -11.75 -12.35 0.28
N LYS A 65 -11.87 -12.75 -0.98
CA LYS A 65 -10.96 -13.71 -1.59
C LYS A 65 -9.51 -13.22 -1.63
N ILE A 66 -9.28 -11.94 -1.93
CA ILE A 66 -7.91 -11.39 -1.89
C ILE A 66 -7.38 -11.31 -0.46
N LEU A 67 -8.20 -10.91 0.52
CA LEU A 67 -7.82 -10.87 1.93
C LEU A 67 -7.47 -12.27 2.47
N ASP A 68 -8.17 -13.32 2.02
CA ASP A 68 -7.89 -14.71 2.42
C ASP A 68 -6.65 -15.30 1.73
N SER A 69 -6.24 -14.74 0.58
CA SER A 69 -5.17 -15.32 -0.28
C SER A 69 -3.82 -14.60 -0.20
N TYR A 70 -3.82 -13.35 0.28
CA TYR A 70 -2.65 -12.48 0.28
C TYR A 70 -2.48 -11.83 1.65
N ASP A 71 -1.23 -11.73 2.07
CA ASP A 71 -0.84 -11.02 3.30
C ASP A 71 -0.70 -9.51 3.04
N VAL A 72 -1.77 -8.93 2.47
CA VAL A 72 -1.90 -7.50 2.17
C VAL A 72 -3.34 -7.09 2.45
N LYS A 73 -3.53 -6.21 3.43
CA LYS A 73 -4.83 -5.74 3.90
C LYS A 73 -5.01 -4.28 3.52
N ILE A 74 -5.72 -4.05 2.42
CA ILE A 74 -6.06 -2.72 1.93
C ILE A 74 -7.57 -2.71 1.64
N PRO A 75 -8.40 -2.10 2.51
CA PRO A 75 -9.82 -1.97 2.30
C PRO A 75 -10.16 -1.24 1.01
N LEU A 76 -11.28 -1.60 0.35
CA LEU A 76 -11.72 -0.92 -0.87
C LEU A 76 -12.16 0.54 -0.68
N VAL A 77 -12.35 0.98 0.56
CA VAL A 77 -12.63 2.39 0.88
C VAL A 77 -11.38 3.27 0.81
N VAL A 78 -10.18 2.69 0.81
CA VAL A 78 -8.93 3.43 0.66
C VAL A 78 -8.82 3.96 -0.76
N ASP A 79 -8.45 5.23 -0.90
CA ASP A 79 -8.21 5.84 -2.20
C ASP A 79 -6.72 5.74 -2.54
N ILE A 80 -6.41 5.12 -3.68
CA ILE A 80 -5.04 4.94 -4.13
C ILE A 80 -4.95 5.31 -5.61
N GLY A 81 -4.10 6.29 -5.92
CA GLY A 81 -3.77 6.71 -7.28
C GLY A 81 -3.14 5.59 -8.10
N LYS A 82 -3.06 5.78 -9.42
CA LYS A 82 -2.49 4.79 -10.35
C LYS A 82 -0.98 4.62 -10.15
N GLY A 83 -0.47 3.46 -10.55
CA GLY A 83 0.98 3.18 -10.51
C GLY A 83 1.46 2.70 -9.13
N LEU A 84 0.56 2.14 -8.32
CA LEU A 84 0.93 1.52 -7.05
C LEU A 84 1.87 0.33 -7.28
N ASP A 85 3.04 0.35 -6.61
CA ASP A 85 3.94 -0.79 -6.55
C ASP A 85 3.94 -1.42 -5.15
N ILE A 86 3.43 -2.65 -5.06
CA ILE A 86 3.66 -3.55 -3.91
C ILE A 86 4.54 -4.70 -4.40
N SER A 87 5.85 -4.45 -4.41
CA SER A 87 6.85 -5.38 -4.97
C SER A 87 6.83 -6.76 -4.30
N TYR A 88 6.55 -6.83 -2.99
CA TYR A 88 6.36 -8.09 -2.29
C TYR A 88 5.13 -8.00 -1.38
N LEU A 89 4.18 -8.92 -1.60
CA LEU A 89 2.86 -8.93 -0.97
C LEU A 89 2.92 -9.59 0.42
N THR A 90 3.57 -8.92 1.38
CA THR A 90 3.81 -9.44 2.74
C THR A 90 3.71 -8.34 3.77
N GLY A 91 2.88 -8.55 4.81
CA GLY A 91 2.75 -7.71 5.98
C GLY A 91 2.27 -6.28 5.73
N VAL A 92 1.64 -5.98 4.59
CA VAL A 92 1.16 -4.61 4.31
C VAL A 92 -0.25 -4.44 4.89
N VAL A 93 -0.44 -3.46 5.77
CA VAL A 93 -1.73 -3.15 6.39
C VAL A 93 -2.02 -1.66 6.25
N ILE A 94 -3.12 -1.32 5.57
CA ILE A 94 -3.57 0.06 5.37
C ILE A 94 -4.97 0.18 5.97
N GLY A 95 -5.14 1.10 6.91
CA GLY A 95 -6.40 1.38 7.58
C GLY A 95 -7.41 2.12 6.69
N HIS A 96 -8.58 2.37 7.25
CA HIS A 96 -9.63 3.16 6.59
C HIS A 96 -9.21 4.65 6.56
N ASN A 97 -9.84 5.47 5.72
CA ASN A 97 -9.55 6.92 5.61
C ASN A 97 -8.08 7.25 5.31
N VAL A 98 -7.44 6.41 4.50
CA VAL A 98 -6.12 6.67 3.94
C VAL A 98 -6.30 7.07 2.46
N LYS A 99 -5.59 8.11 2.05
CA LYS A 99 -5.45 8.51 0.64
C LYS A 99 -3.98 8.42 0.24
N ILE A 100 -3.70 7.76 -0.88
CA ILE A 100 -2.36 7.59 -1.43
C ILE A 100 -2.36 8.09 -2.87
N GLY A 101 -1.41 8.95 -3.21
CA GLY A 101 -1.23 9.50 -4.54
C GLY A 101 -0.75 8.49 -5.58
N GLU A 102 -0.33 9.00 -6.72
CA GLU A 102 0.14 8.20 -7.84
C GLU A 102 1.59 7.74 -7.68
N ASN A 103 1.96 6.66 -8.36
CA ASN A 103 3.33 6.14 -8.46
C ASN A 103 4.02 5.88 -7.11
N CYS A 104 3.25 5.52 -6.08
CA CYS A 104 3.79 5.18 -4.78
C CYS A 104 4.28 3.73 -4.72
N SER A 105 5.38 3.50 -4.00
CA SER A 105 5.92 2.15 -3.72
C SER A 105 5.79 1.83 -2.24
N ILE A 106 5.12 0.73 -1.93
CA ILE A 106 4.91 0.23 -0.57
C ILE A 106 5.71 -1.06 -0.41
N LYS A 107 6.73 -1.03 0.45
CA LYS A 107 7.56 -2.19 0.74
C LYS A 107 6.91 -3.10 1.81
N PRO A 108 7.43 -4.33 2.01
CA PRO A 108 6.83 -5.29 2.95
C PRO A 108 6.77 -4.81 4.39
N GLY A 109 5.77 -5.27 5.13
CA GLY A 109 5.62 -4.97 6.56
C GLY A 109 5.13 -3.55 6.85
N VAL A 110 4.78 -2.75 5.82
CA VAL A 110 4.33 -1.38 6.02
C VAL A 110 2.95 -1.34 6.68
N THR A 111 2.83 -0.54 7.73
CA THR A 111 1.55 -0.25 8.38
C THR A 111 1.20 1.23 8.22
N ILE A 112 0.03 1.53 7.67
CA ILE A 112 -0.52 2.89 7.60
C ILE A 112 -1.85 2.85 8.34
N GLY A 113 -1.95 3.50 9.49
CA GLY A 113 -3.05 3.22 10.39
C GLY A 113 -3.27 4.23 11.50
N LEU A 114 -4.38 4.05 12.20
CA LEU A 114 -4.76 4.88 13.32
C LEU A 114 -3.81 4.72 14.51
N ARG A 115 -3.52 5.84 15.18
CA ARG A 115 -3.06 5.87 16.57
C ARG A 115 -4.02 6.75 17.38
N GLY A 116 -4.82 6.15 18.25
CA GLY A 116 -5.79 6.87 19.09
C GLY A 116 -7.25 6.60 18.69
N HIS A 117 -8.08 7.64 18.65
CA HIS A 117 -9.52 7.54 18.37
C HIS A 117 -9.81 7.53 16.86
N PHE A 118 -10.74 6.68 16.42
CA PHE A 118 -11.06 6.46 15.00
C PHE A 118 -11.50 7.73 14.25
N ASP A 119 -12.16 8.65 14.94
CA ASP A 119 -12.78 9.83 14.34
C ASP A 119 -11.76 10.86 13.83
N GLU A 120 -10.50 10.71 14.19
CA GLU A 120 -9.43 11.64 13.80
C GLU A 120 -8.56 11.11 12.65
N MET A 121 -8.79 9.89 12.16
CA MET A 121 -7.93 9.26 11.15
C MET A 121 -8.11 9.90 9.76
N ASP A 122 -7.09 10.63 9.32
CA ASP A 122 -6.93 11.22 7.99
C ASP A 122 -5.44 11.19 7.62
N ILE A 123 -5.00 10.12 6.97
CA ILE A 123 -3.61 10.00 6.48
C ILE A 123 -3.61 10.23 4.98
N GLN A 124 -2.87 11.24 4.54
CA GLN A 124 -2.75 11.61 3.14
C GLN A 124 -1.30 11.49 2.70
N ILE A 125 -1.07 10.72 1.64
CA ILE A 125 0.24 10.47 1.06
C ILE A 125 0.23 11.00 -0.36
N GLY A 126 1.18 11.87 -0.68
CA GLY A 126 1.35 12.48 -1.99
C GLY A 126 1.78 11.50 -3.08
N ASN A 127 2.21 12.05 -4.21
CA ASN A 127 2.66 11.32 -5.38
C ASN A 127 4.14 10.94 -5.27
N ASN A 128 4.55 9.88 -5.96
CA ASN A 128 5.94 9.43 -6.05
C ASN A 128 6.58 9.14 -4.69
N VAL A 129 5.79 8.68 -3.71
CA VAL A 129 6.27 8.35 -2.37
C VAL A 129 6.76 6.90 -2.30
N THR A 130 7.95 6.69 -1.74
CA THR A 130 8.47 5.35 -1.44
C THR A 130 8.46 5.11 0.06
N ILE A 131 7.82 4.04 0.50
CA ILE A 131 7.70 3.66 1.91
C ILE A 131 8.51 2.39 2.17
N GLY A 132 9.62 2.52 2.89
CA GLY A 132 10.57 1.45 3.21
C GLY A 132 9.98 0.30 4.03
N CYS A 133 10.67 -0.85 4.03
CA CYS A 133 10.19 -2.06 4.70
C CYS A 133 9.91 -1.81 6.19
N ASN A 134 8.84 -2.38 6.72
CA ASN A 134 8.46 -2.29 8.13
C ASN A 134 8.25 -0.85 8.66
N ALA A 135 8.11 0.14 7.77
CA ALA A 135 7.77 1.49 8.19
C ALA A 135 6.31 1.57 8.65
N SER A 136 6.06 2.39 9.66
CA SER A 136 4.74 2.66 10.22
C SER A 136 4.41 4.14 10.09
N ILE A 137 3.31 4.46 9.40
CA ILE A 137 2.75 5.81 9.34
C ILE A 137 1.50 5.80 10.19
N LEU A 138 1.58 6.41 11.37
CA LEU A 138 0.56 6.30 12.41
C LEU A 138 0.13 7.67 12.90
N GLY A 139 -1.18 7.87 13.11
CA GLY A 139 -1.68 9.11 13.69
C GLY A 139 -3.19 9.28 13.56
N GLY A 140 -3.67 10.43 14.04
CA GLY A 140 -4.94 11.00 13.62
C GLY A 140 -4.76 11.60 12.23
N LYS A 141 -4.15 12.79 12.15
CA LYS A 141 -3.83 13.46 10.88
C LYS A 141 -2.34 13.41 10.55
N VAL A 142 -1.97 12.87 9.40
CA VAL A 142 -0.59 12.85 8.91
C VAL A 142 -0.57 13.11 7.41
N TYR A 143 0.17 14.13 6.99
CA TYR A 143 0.34 14.54 5.60
C TYR A 143 1.77 14.27 5.12
N ILE A 144 1.93 13.42 4.11
CA ILE A 144 3.21 13.15 3.45
C ILE A 144 3.18 13.82 2.09
N GLY A 145 4.10 14.76 1.85
CA GLY A 145 4.22 15.48 0.58
C GLY A 145 4.65 14.60 -0.60
N ASP A 146 4.68 15.21 -1.77
CA ASP A 146 5.11 14.55 -3.00
C ASP A 146 6.63 14.27 -3.00
N ASN A 147 7.05 13.24 -3.73
CA ASN A 147 8.45 12.86 -3.90
C ASN A 147 9.19 12.61 -2.57
N VAL A 148 8.52 11.96 -1.62
CA VAL A 148 9.09 11.61 -0.32
C VAL A 148 9.63 10.18 -0.31
N THR A 149 10.80 9.97 0.32
CA THR A 149 11.30 8.62 0.63
C THR A 149 11.32 8.39 2.14
N ILE A 150 10.52 7.44 2.61
CA ILE A 150 10.51 6.98 4.00
C ILE A 150 11.42 5.75 4.12
N GLY A 151 12.39 5.81 5.02
CA GLY A 151 13.35 4.73 5.26
C GLY A 151 12.71 3.47 5.83
N ALA A 152 13.45 2.36 5.80
CA ALA A 152 13.02 1.13 6.44
C ALA A 152 12.93 1.31 7.97
N HIS A 153 11.99 0.60 8.61
CA HIS A 153 11.71 0.66 10.04
C HIS A 153 11.34 2.06 10.57
N ALA A 154 10.97 2.98 9.66
CA ALA A 154 10.65 4.32 10.05
C ALA A 154 9.28 4.41 10.74
N LEU A 155 9.20 5.13 11.86
CA LEU A 155 7.96 5.51 12.54
C LEU A 155 7.66 6.99 12.23
N VAL A 156 6.64 7.21 11.41
CA VAL A 156 6.14 8.54 11.04
C VAL A 156 4.90 8.86 11.88
N LEU A 157 4.98 9.94 12.66
CA LEU A 157 3.92 10.41 13.55
C LEU A 157 3.46 11.85 13.24
N HIS A 158 4.12 12.49 12.29
CA HIS A 158 3.95 13.88 11.93
C HIS A 158 4.13 14.05 10.43
N ASP A 159 3.73 15.22 9.93
CA ASP A 159 3.82 15.56 8.51
C ASP A 159 5.27 15.52 8.01
N ILE A 160 5.42 15.11 6.74
CA ILE A 160 6.70 15.14 6.04
C ILE A 160 6.54 16.06 4.83
N PRO A 161 7.33 17.13 4.70
CA PRO A 161 7.27 18.02 3.54
C PRO A 161 7.69 17.29 2.26
N GLU A 162 7.29 17.83 1.11
CA GLU A 162 7.68 17.30 -0.19
C GLU A 162 9.20 17.26 -0.40
N ASN A 163 9.66 16.48 -1.38
CA ASN A 163 11.06 16.36 -1.78
C ASN A 163 12.01 15.99 -0.61
N SER A 164 11.52 15.19 0.33
CA SER A 164 12.22 14.90 1.58
C SER A 164 12.54 13.42 1.74
N ILE A 165 13.58 13.14 2.52
CA ILE A 165 13.90 11.80 3.00
C ILE A 165 13.64 11.76 4.50
N PHE A 166 12.77 10.86 4.95
CA PHE A 166 12.49 10.64 6.36
C PHE A 166 13.09 9.33 6.83
N ILE A 167 13.89 9.38 7.89
CA ILE A 167 14.49 8.23 8.55
C ILE A 167 14.42 8.43 10.07
N ASN A 168 14.31 7.34 10.84
CA ASN A 168 14.56 7.39 12.26
C ASN A 168 16.04 7.07 12.53
N LYS A 169 16.67 7.84 13.41
CA LYS A 169 17.98 7.48 13.95
C LYS A 169 17.78 6.34 14.95
N ILE A 170 18.54 5.27 14.77
CA ILE A 170 18.55 4.12 15.67
C ILE A 170 19.93 4.10 16.34
N GLU A 171 19.95 4.20 17.66
CA GLU A 171 21.16 4.01 18.48
C GLU A 171 21.29 2.52 18.82
N TYR A 172 22.53 2.03 18.90
CA TYR A 172 22.82 0.64 19.26
C TYR A 172 23.70 0.59 20.50
N GLU A 173 23.52 -0.47 21.29
CA GLU A 173 24.34 -0.78 22.46
C GLU A 173 24.77 -2.25 22.40
N ILE A 174 26.03 -2.52 22.75
CA ILE A 174 26.56 -3.89 22.85
C ILE A 174 26.81 -4.19 24.32
N ILE A 175 26.02 -5.10 24.89
CA ILE A 175 26.11 -5.51 26.30
C ILE A 175 26.73 -6.91 26.39
N PRO A 176 27.94 -7.08 26.95
CA PRO A 176 28.53 -8.40 27.16
C PRO A 176 27.71 -9.26 28.15
N LYS A 177 27.53 -10.54 27.84
CA LYS A 177 26.92 -11.50 28.79
C LYS A 177 27.87 -11.77 29.95
N LYS A 178 27.34 -11.92 31.17
CA LYS A 178 28.10 -12.55 32.27
C LYS A 178 28.21 -14.05 31.99
N VAL A 179 29.44 -14.57 31.95
CA VAL A 179 29.66 -16.02 31.96
C VAL A 179 29.28 -16.50 33.36
N ILE A 180 28.24 -17.32 33.46
CA ILE A 180 27.97 -18.07 34.69
C ILE A 180 29.03 -19.17 34.69
N ALA A 181 30.00 -19.09 35.59
CA ALA A 181 30.90 -20.22 35.84
C ALA A 181 30.01 -21.40 36.25
N GLU A 182 30.05 -22.50 35.49
CA GLU A 182 29.41 -23.76 35.87
C GLU A 182 29.90 -24.13 37.28
N MET A 183 28.96 -24.21 38.23
CA MET A 183 29.16 -24.86 39.52
C MET A 183 29.11 -26.38 39.35
#